data_AF-A0A845BF74-F1
#
_entry.id   AF-A0A845BF74-F1
#
_cell.length_a   1.000
_cell.length_b   1.000
_cell.length_c   1.000
_cell.angle_alpha   90.00
_cell.angle_beta   90.00
_cell.angle_gamma   90.00
#
_symmetry.space_group_name_H-M   'P 1'
#
loop_
_entity.id
_entity.type
_entity.pdbx_description
1 polymer ?
#
loop_
_entity_poly.entity_id
_entity_poly.type
_entity_poly.pdbx_seq_one_letter_code
_entity_poly.pdbx_strand_id
1 'polypeptide(L)'
;MVTAPSGPDYAAINQAALARLPEVLARLLPGGRTVGGEWQVGSLQGEAGNSLKVRLYGQRAGMWCDFATGDRGGDVVSLAAAVAGLPQSKAAQKLAQMLRLEGGQHG
;
A
#
# COMPACT_ATOMS: atom_id res chain seq x y z
N MET A 1 17.63 9.07 -26.29
CA MET A 1 16.56 8.08 -26.51
C MET A 1 16.04 7.71 -25.11
N VAL A 2 14.96 8.34 -24.64
CA VAL A 2 14.34 7.96 -23.36
C VAL A 2 13.05 7.24 -23.70
N THR A 3 13.05 5.92 -23.55
CA THR A 3 11.82 5.14 -23.63
C THR A 3 11.01 5.48 -22.38
N ALA A 4 9.98 6.31 -22.52
CA ALA A 4 9.00 6.49 -21.47
C ALA A 4 8.40 5.11 -21.16
N PRO A 5 8.30 4.70 -19.88
CA PRO A 5 7.59 3.48 -19.55
C PRO A 5 6.11 3.68 -19.90
N SER A 6 5.60 2.90 -20.85
CA SER A 6 4.20 2.94 -21.34
C SER A 6 3.19 2.36 -20.32
N GLY A 7 3.46 2.48 -19.02
CA GLY A 7 2.65 1.94 -17.93
C GLY A 7 2.98 2.60 -16.59
N PRO A 8 2.14 2.42 -15.57
CA PRO A 8 2.40 2.98 -14.24
C PRO A 8 3.72 2.41 -13.69
N ASP A 9 4.66 3.29 -13.32
CA ASP A 9 5.91 2.91 -12.64
C ASP A 9 5.61 2.34 -11.25
N TYR A 10 5.35 1.04 -11.19
CA TYR A 10 5.08 0.34 -9.94
C TYR A 10 6.19 0.56 -8.92
N ALA A 11 7.45 0.55 -9.35
CA ALA A 11 8.59 0.80 -8.48
C ALA A 11 8.55 2.20 -7.86
N ALA A 12 8.32 3.25 -8.65
CA ALA A 12 8.24 4.62 -8.16
C ALA A 12 7.02 4.83 -7.24
N ILE A 13 5.87 4.27 -7.61
CA ILE A 13 4.64 4.33 -6.80
C ILE A 13 4.83 3.59 -5.48
N ASN A 14 5.43 2.41 -5.51
CA ASN A 14 5.73 1.63 -4.32
C ASN A 14 6.70 2.40 -3.41
N GLN A 15 7.79 2.95 -3.94
CA GLN A 15 8.73 3.78 -3.16
C GLN A 15 8.06 5.00 -2.53
N ALA A 16 7.24 5.73 -3.29
CA ALA A 16 6.49 6.87 -2.77
C ALA A 16 5.46 6.43 -1.70
N ALA A 17 4.82 5.29 -1.90
CA ALA A 17 3.91 4.69 -0.93
C ALA A 17 4.64 4.25 0.35
N LEU A 18 5.84 3.68 0.22
CA LEU A 18 6.69 3.28 1.36
C LEU A 18 7.10 4.49 2.20
N ALA A 19 7.43 5.61 1.56
CA ALA A 19 7.78 6.84 2.26
C ALA A 19 6.63 7.39 3.13
N ARG A 20 5.37 7.12 2.74
CA ARG A 20 4.16 7.52 3.46
C ARG A 20 3.31 6.32 3.89
N LEU A 21 3.96 5.18 4.13
CA LEU A 21 3.29 3.91 4.33
C LEU A 21 2.23 3.94 5.45
N PRO A 22 2.51 4.46 6.66
CA PRO A 22 1.49 4.54 7.70
C PRO A 22 0.29 5.40 7.31
N GLU A 23 0.48 6.48 6.55
CA GLU A 23 -0.63 7.34 6.09
C GLU A 23 -1.47 6.65 5.00
N VAL A 24 -0.80 5.98 4.06
CA VAL A 24 -1.44 5.20 3.00
C VAL A 24 -2.27 4.07 3.61
N LEU A 25 -1.70 3.34 4.59
CA LEU A 25 -2.39 2.27 5.29
C LEU A 25 -3.54 2.80 6.15
N ALA A 26 -3.38 3.94 6.84
CA ALA A 26 -4.48 4.57 7.56
C ALA A 26 -5.66 4.92 6.65
N ARG A 27 -5.40 5.32 5.41
CA ARG A 27 -6.45 5.60 4.42
C ARG A 27 -7.05 4.35 3.78
N LEU A 28 -6.22 3.36 3.46
CA LEU A 28 -6.69 2.11 2.85
C LEU A 28 -7.43 1.23 3.86
N LEU A 29 -6.98 1.25 5.11
CA LEU A 29 -7.35 0.32 6.18
C LEU A 29 -7.58 1.13 7.48
N PRO A 30 -8.66 1.91 7.57
CA PRO A 30 -8.89 2.84 8.69
C PRO A 30 -9.11 2.13 10.04
N GLY A 31 -9.57 0.88 10.06
CA GLY A 31 -9.65 0.08 11.29
C GLY A 31 -8.34 -0.60 11.68
N GLY A 32 -7.27 -0.38 10.91
CA GLY A 32 -5.95 -0.88 11.25
C GLY A 32 -5.24 0.00 12.28
N ARG A 33 -4.31 -0.61 13.02
CA ARG A 33 -3.51 0.05 14.06
C ARG A 33 -2.04 -0.28 13.91
N THR A 34 -1.18 0.68 14.23
CA THR A 34 0.26 0.43 14.30
C THR A 34 0.62 -0.19 15.64
N VAL A 35 1.27 -1.35 15.61
CA VAL A 35 1.70 -2.11 16.80
C VAL A 35 3.09 -2.68 16.55
N GLY A 36 4.07 -2.30 17.38
CA GLY A 36 5.44 -2.84 17.28
C GLY A 36 6.16 -2.53 15.96
N GLY A 37 5.72 -1.49 15.23
CA GLY A 37 6.26 -1.15 13.91
C GLY A 37 5.64 -1.94 12.74
N GLU A 38 4.50 -2.57 12.98
CA GLU A 38 3.70 -3.25 11.97
C GLU A 38 2.27 -2.71 12.00
N TRP A 39 1.64 -2.59 10.84
CA TRP A 39 0.23 -2.25 10.72
C TRP A 39 -0.60 -3.53 10.84
N GLN A 40 -1.45 -3.62 11.86
CA GLN A 40 -2.34 -4.76 12.08
C GLN A 40 -3.78 -4.34 11.81
N VAL A 41 -4.48 -5.10 10.98
CA VAL A 41 -5.90 -4.91 10.67
C VAL A 41 -6.60 -6.28 10.57
N GLY A 42 -7.91 -6.31 10.73
CA GLY A 42 -8.70 -7.55 10.74
C GLY A 42 -8.91 -8.17 9.36
N SER A 43 -8.96 -7.35 8.32
CA SER A 43 -9.23 -7.79 6.95
C SER A 43 -8.87 -6.68 5.95
N LEU A 44 -8.78 -7.05 4.66
CA LEU A 44 -8.57 -6.13 3.54
C LEU A 44 -9.67 -5.07 3.40
N GLN A 45 -10.81 -5.24 4.07
CA GLN A 45 -11.89 -4.25 4.12
C GLN A 45 -11.64 -3.13 5.15
N GLY A 46 -10.57 -3.24 5.94
CA GLY A 46 -10.26 -2.25 6.98
C GLY A 46 -11.00 -2.49 8.30
N GLU A 47 -11.48 -3.71 8.55
CA GLU A 47 -12.12 -4.06 9.82
C GLU A 47 -11.09 -4.16 10.95
N ALA A 48 -11.52 -3.94 12.20
CA ALA A 48 -10.61 -4.07 13.34
C ALA A 48 -10.22 -5.54 13.57
N GLY A 49 -8.92 -5.81 13.75
CA GLY A 49 -8.40 -7.14 14.04
C GLY A 49 -6.90 -7.25 13.85
N ASN A 50 -6.39 -8.48 13.76
CA ASN A 50 -4.96 -8.79 13.67
C ASN A 50 -4.62 -9.87 12.62
N SER A 51 -5.57 -10.18 11.73
CA SER A 51 -5.40 -11.19 10.68
C SER A 51 -4.48 -10.73 9.57
N LEU A 52 -4.52 -9.44 9.20
CA LEU A 52 -3.64 -8.86 8.21
C LEU A 52 -2.57 -8.02 8.90
N LYS A 53 -1.32 -8.29 8.53
CA LYS A 53 -0.14 -7.61 9.07
C LYS A 53 0.68 -7.02 7.93
N VAL A 54 1.03 -5.74 8.03
CA VAL A 54 1.91 -5.03 7.09
C VAL A 54 3.17 -4.56 7.81
N ARG A 55 4.34 -4.82 7.26
CA ARG A 55 5.60 -4.28 7.79
C ARG A 55 5.71 -2.81 7.43
N LEU A 56 5.93 -1.94 8.42
CA LEU A 56 6.15 -0.51 8.17
C LEU A 56 7.62 -0.16 7.97
N TYR A 57 8.53 -0.94 8.55
CA TYR A 57 9.95 -0.62 8.63
C TYR A 57 10.84 -1.80 8.20
N GLY A 58 12.10 -1.48 7.90
CA GLY A 58 13.14 -2.44 7.52
C GLY A 58 13.14 -2.79 6.03
N GLN A 59 13.92 -3.79 5.64
CA GLN A 59 14.02 -4.23 4.24
C GLN A 59 12.73 -4.85 3.69
N ARG A 60 11.78 -5.16 4.58
CA ARG A 60 10.48 -5.73 4.24
C ARG A 60 9.35 -4.70 4.39
N ALA A 61 9.67 -3.40 4.50
CA ALA A 61 8.65 -2.36 4.54
C ALA A 61 7.73 -2.48 3.30
N GLY A 62 6.42 -2.43 3.51
CA GLY A 62 5.40 -2.64 2.48
C GLY A 62 5.00 -4.09 2.22
N MET A 63 5.74 -5.07 2.75
CA MET A 63 5.26 -6.46 2.75
C MET A 63 4.06 -6.61 3.66
N TRP A 64 3.08 -7.36 3.17
CA TRP A 64 1.88 -7.70 3.93
C TRP A 64 1.53 -9.17 3.81
N CYS A 65 0.85 -9.68 4.82
CA CYS A 65 0.36 -11.05 4.85
C CYS A 65 -0.98 -11.07 5.57
N ASP A 66 -1.95 -11.70 4.93
CA ASP A 66 -3.26 -11.99 5.48
C ASP A 66 -3.29 -13.46 5.94
N PHE A 67 -3.40 -13.67 7.24
CA PHE A 67 -3.45 -15.01 7.85
C PHE A 67 -4.84 -15.65 7.76
N ALA A 68 -5.89 -14.89 7.44
CA ALA A 68 -7.26 -15.39 7.37
C ALA A 68 -7.57 -16.02 6.00
N THR A 69 -7.09 -15.40 4.93
CA THR A 69 -7.26 -15.83 3.53
C THR A 69 -6.03 -16.54 2.98
N GLY A 70 -4.86 -16.33 3.59
CA GLY A 70 -3.57 -16.85 3.10
C GLY A 70 -2.94 -15.99 2.00
N ASP A 71 -3.56 -14.86 1.66
CA ASP A 71 -3.03 -13.91 0.69
C ASP A 71 -1.83 -13.15 1.27
N ARG A 72 -0.87 -12.80 0.40
CA ARG A 72 0.37 -12.14 0.82
C ARG A 72 0.98 -11.40 -0.34
N GLY A 73 1.60 -10.26 -0.04
CA GLY A 73 2.25 -9.44 -1.04
C GLY A 73 3.57 -8.84 -0.59
N GLY A 74 4.45 -8.67 -1.56
CA GLY A 74 5.75 -8.02 -1.43
C GLY A 74 5.68 -6.50 -1.34
N ASP A 75 4.55 -5.91 -1.76
CA ASP A 75 4.48 -4.51 -2.17
C ASP A 75 3.16 -3.87 -1.76
N VAL A 76 3.20 -2.55 -1.57
CA VAL A 76 2.03 -1.74 -1.20
C VAL A 76 1.00 -1.71 -2.33
N VAL A 77 1.44 -1.79 -3.58
CA VAL A 77 0.55 -1.87 -4.75
C VAL A 77 -0.30 -3.14 -4.71
N SER A 78 0.32 -4.29 -4.40
CA SER A 78 -0.39 -5.56 -4.26
C SER A 78 -1.39 -5.51 -3.12
N LEU A 79 -1.05 -4.82 -2.01
CA LEU A 79 -1.99 -4.60 -0.92
C LEU A 79 -3.19 -3.76 -1.39
N ALA A 80 -2.94 -2.62 -2.02
CA ALA A 80 -4.00 -1.75 -2.51
C ALA A 80 -4.88 -2.45 -3.56
N ALA A 81 -4.31 -3.33 -4.37
CA ALA A 81 -5.03 -4.17 -5.33
C ALA A 81 -5.97 -5.15 -4.62
N ALA A 82 -5.48 -5.84 -3.60
CA ALA A 82 -6.26 -6.77 -2.78
C ALA A 82 -7.36 -6.05 -1.99
N VAL A 83 -7.04 -4.90 -1.39
CA VAL A 83 -8.00 -4.03 -0.66
C VAL A 83 -9.10 -3.52 -1.59
N ALA A 84 -8.74 -3.02 -2.77
CA ALA A 84 -9.68 -2.45 -3.71
C ALA A 84 -10.42 -3.49 -4.57
N GLY A 85 -10.00 -4.76 -4.55
CA GLY A 85 -10.50 -5.79 -5.46
C GLY A 85 -10.23 -5.46 -6.94
N LEU A 86 -9.14 -4.74 -7.23
CA LEU A 86 -8.80 -4.24 -8.57
C LEU A 86 -7.47 -4.83 -9.04
N PRO A 87 -7.23 -4.92 -10.37
CA PRO A 87 -5.93 -5.33 -10.89
C PRO A 87 -4.84 -4.34 -10.45
N GLN A 88 -3.61 -4.85 -10.26
CA GLN A 88 -2.45 -4.06 -9.80
C GLN A 88 -2.25 -2.77 -10.60
N SER A 89 -2.48 -2.76 -11.92
CA SER A 89 -2.38 -1.54 -12.74
C SER A 89 -3.33 -0.43 -12.29
N LYS A 90 -4.59 -0.78 -11.99
CA LYS A 90 -5.59 0.18 -11.50
C LYS A 90 -5.30 0.61 -10.07
N ALA A 91 -4.89 -0.33 -9.22
CA ALA A 91 -4.51 -0.03 -7.84
C ALA A 91 -3.29 0.90 -7.77
N ALA A 92 -2.28 0.65 -8.60
CA ALA A 92 -1.10 1.50 -8.74
C ALA A 92 -1.47 2.90 -9.21
N GLN A 93 -2.33 3.02 -10.23
CA GLN A 93 -2.84 4.32 -10.68
C GLN A 93 -3.57 5.07 -9.55
N LYS A 94 -4.41 4.37 -8.78
CA LYS A 94 -5.14 4.95 -7.65
C LYS A 94 -4.20 5.38 -6.52
N LEU A 95 -3.18 4.59 -6.21
CA LEU A 95 -2.12 4.96 -5.26
C LEU A 95 -1.32 6.17 -5.74
N ALA A 96 -0.91 6.20 -7.01
CA ALA A 96 -0.20 7.33 -7.59
C ALA A 96 -1.03 8.62 -7.49
N GLN A 97 -2.33 8.52 -7.75
CA GLN A 97 -3.27 9.62 -7.64
C GLN A 97 -3.51 10.04 -6.18
N MET A 98 -3.57 9.09 -5.23
CA MET A 98 -3.70 9.36 -3.78
C MET A 98 -2.45 10.00 -3.18
N LEU A 99 -1.27 9.51 -3.57
CA LEU A 99 0.03 10.08 -3.17
C LEU A 99 0.24 11.45 -3.81
N ARG A 100 -0.55 11.75 -4.85
CA ARG A 100 -0.46 12.93 -5.69
C ARG A 100 1.01 13.14 -6.06
N LEU A 101 1.52 12.33 -6.98
CA LEU A 101 2.71 12.68 -7.79
C LEU A 101 2.40 13.88 -8.71
N GLU A 102 1.70 14.89 -8.18
CA GLU A 102 1.62 16.22 -8.73
C GLU A 102 2.52 17.06 -7.81
N GLY A 103 3.54 17.68 -8.39
CA GLY A 103 4.44 18.60 -7.70
C GLY A 103 3.72 19.88 -7.29
N GLY A 104 2.76 19.78 -6.37
CA GLY A 104 1.88 20.87 -5.95
C GLY A 104 2.02 21.13 -4.45
N GLN A 105 2.83 22.14 -4.16
CA GLN A 105 3.08 22.80 -2.88
C GLN A 105 1.81 23.02 -2.04
N HIS A 106 1.96 22.88 -0.73
CA HIS A 106 1.09 23.48 0.28
C HIS A 106 1.94 23.58 1.55
N GLY A 107 2.23 24.72 2.16
CA GLY A 107 1.88 26.13 1.99
C GLY A 107 2.44 26.80 3.22
#